data_AF-A0A2A2HE68-F1
#
_entry.id   AF-A0A2A2HE68-F1
#
_cell.length_a   1.000
_cell.length_b   1.000
_cell.length_c   1.000
_cell.angle_alpha   90.00
_cell.angle_beta   90.00
_cell.angle_gamma   90.00
#
_symmetry.space_group_name_H-M   'P 1'
#
loop_
_entity.id
_entity.type
_entity.pdbx_description
1 polymer ?
#
loop_
_entity_poly.entity_id
_entity_poly.type
_entity_poly.pdbx_seq_one_letter_code
_entity_poly.pdbx_strand_id
1 'polypeptide(L)'
;MIKVEKHFDGKYELTNTIDGITYYFGQFNNMDQVNFEIDYRNKTGWKINPPERLKWNHLPRYIYYHKNKKKLRVDKWETHRTRHYGAYNTLDEALAKRNKLLTELLENKR
;
A
#
# COMPACT_ATOMS: atom_id res chain seq x y z
N MET A 1 -6.93 -5.53 14.46
CA MET A 1 -7.74 -4.77 15.43
C MET A 1 -8.44 -3.67 14.66
N ILE A 2 -9.77 -3.72 14.60
CA ILE A 2 -10.58 -2.75 13.87
C ILE A 2 -10.75 -1.50 14.74
N LYS A 3 -10.55 -0.33 14.16
CA LYS A 3 -10.72 0.97 14.81
C LYS A 3 -11.56 1.89 13.93
N VAL A 4 -12.55 2.52 14.55
CA VAL A 4 -13.42 3.51 13.90
C VAL A 4 -13.26 4.83 14.65
N GLU A 5 -12.83 5.88 13.95
CA GLU A 5 -12.65 7.21 14.53
C GLU A 5 -13.58 8.22 13.87
N LYS A 6 -14.30 9.00 14.69
CA LYS A 6 -15.13 10.10 14.18
C LYS A 6 -14.29 11.37 14.09
N HIS A 7 -14.23 11.95 12.90
CA HIS A 7 -13.57 13.22 12.63
C HIS A 7 -14.48 14.40 12.96
N PHE A 8 -13.87 15.57 13.17
CA PHE A 8 -14.57 16.83 13.47
C PHE A 8 -15.52 17.28 12.34
N ASP A 9 -15.31 16.82 11.11
CA ASP A 9 -16.18 17.06 9.96
C ASP A 9 -17.43 16.14 9.93
N GLY A 10 -17.60 15.30 10.96
CA GLY A 10 -18.71 14.37 11.08
C GLY A 10 -18.52 13.04 10.35
N LYS A 11 -17.40 12.85 9.64
CA LYS A 11 -17.08 11.59 8.97
C LYS A 11 -16.48 10.57 9.92
N TYR A 12 -16.56 9.30 9.54
CA TYR A 12 -16.05 8.15 10.26
C TYR A 12 -14.93 7.50 9.46
N GLU A 13 -13.76 7.39 10.06
CA GLU A 13 -12.59 6.73 9.48
C GLU A 13 -12.52 5.28 9.95
N LEU A 14 -12.36 4.36 8.99
CA LEU A 14 -12.18 2.94 9.27
C LEU A 14 -10.71 2.56 9.06
N THR A 15 -10.09 2.06 10.12
CA THR A 15 -8.76 1.46 10.07
C THR A 15 -8.77 0.06 10.66
N ASN A 16 -7.88 -0.81 10.18
CA ASN A 16 -7.69 -2.12 10.80
C ASN A 16 -6.21 -2.49 10.85
N THR A 17 -5.76 -2.93 12.01
CA THR A 17 -4.40 -3.44 12.22
C THR A 17 -4.34 -4.93 11.90
N ILE A 18 -3.57 -5.30 10.88
CA ILE A 18 -3.34 -6.67 10.42
C ILE A 18 -1.82 -6.90 10.46
N ASP A 19 -1.37 -7.94 11.16
CA ASP A 19 0.06 -8.27 11.34
C ASP A 19 0.91 -7.10 11.88
N GLY A 20 0.34 -6.32 12.81
CA GLY A 20 1.01 -5.16 13.41
C GLY A 20 1.05 -3.91 12.53
N ILE A 21 0.48 -3.96 11.32
CA ILE A 21 0.41 -2.83 10.39
C ILE A 21 -1.03 -2.30 10.35
N THR A 22 -1.21 -1.01 10.59
CA THR A 22 -2.51 -0.34 10.51
C THR A 22 -2.80 0.09 9.08
N TYR A 23 -3.87 -0.44 8.50
CA TYR A 23 -4.35 -0.10 7.17
C TYR A 23 -5.58 0.80 7.24
N TYR A 24 -5.63 1.79 6.37
CA TYR A 24 -6.77 2.68 6.18
C TYR A 24 -7.69 2.14 5.09
N PHE A 25 -8.97 1.98 5.39
CA PHE A 25 -9.98 1.42 4.50
C PHE A 25 -10.97 2.45 3.95
N GLY A 26 -10.99 3.66 4.50
CA GLY A 26 -11.81 4.75 3.98
C GLY A 26 -12.37 5.66 5.05
N GLN A 27 -13.04 6.70 4.57
CA GLN A 27 -13.85 7.62 5.36
C GLN A 27 -15.29 7.54 4.87
N PHE A 28 -16.22 7.48 5.82
CA PHE A 28 -17.63 7.23 5.62
C PHE A 28 -18.46 8.33 6.27
N ASN A 29 -19.65 8.59 5.75
CA ASN A 29 -20.47 9.71 6.25
C ASN A 29 -21.31 9.31 7.48
N ASN A 30 -21.50 8.01 7.73
CA ASN A 30 -22.31 7.50 8.82
C ASN A 30 -21.84 6.10 9.25
N MET A 31 -22.32 5.65 10.42
CA MET A 31 -21.99 4.35 11.01
C MET A 31 -22.53 3.17 10.18
N ASP A 32 -23.65 3.32 9.49
CA ASP A 32 -24.23 2.24 8.67
C ASP A 32 -23.29 1.86 7.51
N GLN A 33 -22.68 2.86 6.86
CA GLN A 33 -21.67 2.65 5.82
C GLN A 33 -20.40 2.00 6.38
N VAL A 34 -19.97 2.37 7.58
CA VAL A 34 -18.82 1.74 8.26
C VAL A 34 -19.12 0.27 8.54
N ASN A 35 -20.30 -0.03 9.10
CA ASN A 35 -20.72 -1.39 9.42
C ASN A 35 -20.82 -2.26 8.16
N PHE A 36 -21.39 -1.71 7.09
CA PHE A 36 -21.45 -2.40 5.80
C PHE A 36 -20.05 -2.77 5.28
N GLU A 37 -19.10 -1.84 5.33
CA GLU A 37 -17.72 -2.11 4.91
C GLU A 37 -17.05 -3.15 5.81
N ILE A 38 -17.24 -3.07 7.14
CA ILE A 38 -16.73 -4.08 8.09
C ILE A 38 -17.27 -5.47 7.74
N ASP A 39 -18.58 -5.61 7.52
CA ASP A 39 -19.21 -6.88 7.17
C ASP A 39 -18.69 -7.43 5.83
N TYR A 40 -18.55 -6.56 4.83
CA TYR A 40 -17.96 -6.92 3.55
C TYR A 40 -16.52 -7.42 3.71
N ARG A 41 -15.70 -6.75 4.52
CA ARG A 41 -14.31 -7.13 4.77
C ARG A 41 -14.20 -8.40 5.61
N ASN A 42 -15.07 -8.60 6.59
CA ASN A 42 -15.17 -9.85 7.34
C ASN A 42 -15.48 -11.03 6.42
N LYS A 43 -16.42 -10.86 5.47
CA LYS A 43 -16.77 -11.89 4.47
C LYS A 43 -15.64 -12.16 3.47
N THR A 44 -14.87 -11.14 3.10
CA THR A 44 -13.80 -11.25 2.09
C THR A 44 -12.42 -11.54 2.69
N GLY A 45 -12.32 -11.68 4.01
CA GLY A 45 -11.09 -12.02 4.72
C GLY A 45 -10.10 -10.86 4.85
N TRP A 46 -10.61 -9.62 4.88
CA TRP A 46 -9.78 -8.41 4.96
C TRP A 46 -8.68 -8.35 3.90
N LYS A 47 -8.92 -8.96 2.73
CA LYS A 47 -7.97 -8.95 1.62
C LYS A 47 -7.66 -7.50 1.27
N ILE A 48 -6.44 -7.09 1.57
CA ILE A 48 -5.89 -5.81 1.17
C ILE A 48 -5.56 -5.95 -0.32
N ASN A 49 -6.59 -5.88 -1.16
CA ASN A 49 -6.33 -5.54 -2.55
C ASN A 49 -5.77 -4.11 -2.50
N PRO A 50 -4.54 -3.85 -2.98
CA PRO A 50 -4.03 -2.50 -3.01
C PRO A 50 -5.07 -1.64 -3.72
N PRO A 51 -5.44 -0.47 -3.15
CA PRO A 51 -6.57 0.26 -3.67
C PRO A 51 -6.38 0.48 -5.17
N GLU A 52 -7.38 0.18 -6.00
CA GLU A 52 -7.40 0.58 -7.42
C GLU A 52 -7.19 2.09 -7.57
N ARG A 53 -7.32 2.84 -6.46
CA ARG A 53 -7.01 4.26 -6.27
C ARG A 53 -5.80 4.53 -5.37
N LEU A 54 -4.76 3.70 -5.34
CA LEU A 54 -3.42 4.26 -5.20
C LEU A 54 -3.19 5.06 -6.49
N LYS A 55 -3.80 6.26 -6.54
CA LYS A 55 -3.39 7.34 -7.43
C LYS A 55 -1.87 7.27 -7.41
N TRP A 56 -1.27 7.21 -8.58
CA TRP A 56 0.16 6.98 -8.88
C TRP A 56 1.19 7.66 -7.94
N ASN A 57 0.74 8.59 -7.10
CA ASN A 57 1.44 9.32 -6.04
C ASN A 57 1.58 8.59 -4.69
N HIS A 58 0.91 7.45 -4.45
CA HIS A 58 1.00 6.69 -3.17
C HIS A 58 1.72 5.35 -3.31
N LEU A 59 2.53 5.17 -4.36
CA LEU A 59 3.33 3.96 -4.48
C LEU A 59 4.41 3.92 -3.38
N PRO A 60 4.70 2.73 -2.80
CA PRO A 60 5.78 2.57 -1.86
C PRO A 60 7.10 3.11 -2.43
N ARG A 61 7.94 3.70 -1.58
CA ARG A 61 9.22 4.29 -1.98
C ARG A 61 10.02 3.30 -2.86
N TYR A 62 10.55 3.80 -3.97
CA TYR A 62 11.28 3.08 -5.02
C TYR A 62 10.42 2.28 -6.00
N ILE A 63 9.09 2.32 -5.88
CA ILE A 63 8.16 1.71 -6.84
C ILE A 63 7.49 2.81 -7.64
N TYR A 64 7.52 2.68 -8.96
CA TYR A 64 6.97 3.61 -9.93
C TYR A 64 6.06 2.86 -10.90
N TYR A 65 4.98 3.48 -11.35
CA TYR A 65 4.18 2.89 -12.42
C TYR A 65 4.52 3.47 -13.77
N HIS A 66 4.80 2.59 -14.71
CA HIS A 66 5.07 2.93 -16.09
C HIS A 66 3.77 2.91 -16.89
N LYS A 67 3.13 4.08 -17.05
CA LYS A 67 1.83 4.25 -17.73
C LYS A 67 1.74 3.57 -19.09
N ASN A 68 2.74 3.78 -19.96
CA ASN A 68 2.73 3.24 -21.33
C ASN A 68 2.88 1.72 -21.38
N LYS A 69 3.59 1.12 -20.42
CA LYS A 69 3.85 -0.33 -20.38
C LYS A 69 2.88 -1.07 -19.47
N LYS A 70 2.03 -0.33 -18.75
CA LYS A 70 1.12 -0.82 -17.70
C LYS A 70 1.82 -1.74 -16.67
N LYS A 71 3.07 -1.43 -16.34
CA LYS A 71 3.91 -2.21 -15.42
C LYS A 71 4.38 -1.37 -14.24
N LEU A 72 4.56 -2.02 -13.10
CA LEU A 72 5.25 -1.45 -11.93
C LEU A 72 6.75 -1.64 -12.11
N ARG A 73 7.55 -0.66 -11.72
CA ARG A 73 8.99 -0.63 -11.92
C ARG A 73 9.66 -0.26 -10.61
N VAL A 74 10.72 -0.98 -10.26
CA VAL A 74 11.50 -0.70 -9.06
C VAL A 74 12.78 0.02 -9.47
N ASP A 75 12.92 1.28 -9.03
CA ASP A 75 14.16 2.05 -9.22
C ASP A 75 14.60 2.73 -7.95
N LYS A 76 15.92 2.91 -7.85
CA LYS A 76 16.53 3.61 -6.73
C LYS A 76 17.57 4.59 -7.26
N TRP A 77 17.62 5.77 -6.66
CA TRP A 77 18.73 6.69 -6.86
C TRP A 77 19.95 6.21 -6.07
N GLU A 78 21.05 5.96 -6.77
CA GLU A 78 22.31 5.53 -6.18
C GLU A 78 23.46 6.41 -6.66
N THR A 79 24.08 7.11 -5.69
CA THR A 79 25.30 7.94 -5.76
C THR A 79 25.28 9.05 -6.83
N HIS A 80 25.09 8.74 -8.11
CA HIS A 80 24.93 9.73 -9.20
C HIS A 80 24.01 9.25 -10.35
N ARG A 81 23.31 8.12 -10.21
CA ARG A 81 22.41 7.60 -11.25
C ARG A 81 21.21 6.87 -10.68
N THR A 82 20.12 6.86 -11.43
CA THR A 82 18.98 5.97 -11.14
C THR A 82 19.32 4.56 -11.64
N ARG A 83 19.35 3.59 -10.73
CA ARG A 83 19.49 2.18 -11.07
C ARG A 83 18.12 1.54 -11.18
N HIS A 84 17.88 0.85 -12.28
CA HIS A 84 16.66 0.08 -12.53
C HIS A 84 16.87 -1.37 -12.09
N TYR A 85 15.93 -1.91 -11.31
CA TYR A 85 16.04 -3.28 -10.76
C TYR A 85 15.03 -4.27 -11.33
N GLY A 86 14.05 -3.79 -12.10
CA GLY A 86 13.08 -4.63 -12.78
C GLY A 86 11.73 -3.97 -12.98
N ALA A 87 10.93 -4.60 -13.84
CA ALA A 87 9.53 -4.26 -14.07
C ALA A 87 8.63 -5.48 -13.85
N TYR A 88 7.51 -5.26 -13.18
CA TYR A 88 6.63 -6.26 -12.58
C TYR A 88 5.19 -5.98 -12.97
N ASN A 89 4.38 -7.03 -12.98
CA ASN A 89 2.96 -6.90 -13.34
C ASN A 89 2.11 -6.62 -12.11
N THR A 90 2.52 -7.10 -10.93
CA THR A 90 1.80 -6.93 -9.67
C THR A 90 2.59 -6.11 -8.65
N LEU A 91 1.88 -5.51 -7.69
CA LEU A 91 2.50 -4.76 -6.60
C LEU A 91 3.28 -5.67 -5.66
N ASP A 92 2.79 -6.87 -5.41
CA ASP A 92 3.46 -7.85 -4.53
C ASP A 92 4.82 -8.27 -5.08
N GLU A 93 4.94 -8.50 -6.39
CA GLU A 93 6.22 -8.79 -7.04
C GLU A 93 7.21 -7.63 -6.90
N ALA A 94 6.74 -6.40 -7.14
CA ALA A 94 7.56 -5.20 -7.01
C ALA A 94 8.00 -4.97 -5.55
N LEU A 95 7.10 -5.19 -4.59
CA LEU A 95 7.38 -5.10 -3.16
C LEU A 95 8.39 -6.15 -2.70
N ALA A 96 8.23 -7.40 -3.11
CA ALA A 96 9.16 -8.47 -2.79
C ALA A 96 10.57 -8.15 -3.26
N LYS A 97 10.72 -7.64 -4.50
CA LYS A 97 12.02 -7.22 -5.01
C LYS A 97 12.57 -6.02 -4.23
N ARG A 98 11.75 -5.01 -3.99
CA ARG A 98 12.15 -3.80 -3.26
C ARG A 98 12.63 -4.11 -1.84
N ASN A 99 11.92 -4.98 -1.13
CA ASN A 99 12.31 -5.40 0.22
C ASN A 99 13.62 -6.20 0.19
N LYS A 100 13.78 -7.12 -0.76
CA LYS A 100 15.04 -7.85 -0.94
C LYS A 100 16.24 -6.91 -1.16
N LEU A 101 16.09 -5.90 -2.01
CA LEU A 101 17.14 -4.91 -2.26
C LEU A 101 17.50 -4.11 -1.00
N LEU A 102 16.50 -3.70 -0.22
CA LEU A 102 16.72 -2.98 1.02
C LEU A 102 17.51 -3.82 2.03
N THR A 103 17.22 -5.12 2.14
CA THR A 103 17.95 -6.06 2.99
C THR A 103 19.40 -6.24 2.53
N GLU A 104 19.62 -6.53 1.23
CA GLU A 104 20.97 -6.71 0.66
C GLU A 104 21.87 -5.46 0.82
N LEU A 105 21.27 -4.27 0.83
CA LEU A 105 21.97 -2.99 1.02
C LEU A 105 22.33 -2.70 2.48
N LEU A 106 21.58 -3.24 3.43
CA LEU A 106 21.89 -3.14 4.86
C LEU A 106 23.02 -4.09 5.26
N GLU A 107 23.10 -5.26 4.63
CA GLU A 107 24.15 -6.24 4.87
C GLU A 107 25.51 -5.81 4.29
N ASN A 108 25.53 -5.15 3.12
CA ASN A 108 26.76 -4.63 2.50
C ASN A 108 27.31 -3.33 3.14
N LYS A 109 26.73 -2.86 4.26
CA LYS A 109 27.21 -1.69 5.02
C LYS A 109 27.94 -2.05 6.32
N ARG A 110 28.19 -3.34 6.57
CA ARG A 110 29.12 -3.83 7.59
C ARG A 110 30.49 -4.10 6.98
#